data_AF-A0AAN7PCT5-F1
#
_entry.id   AF-A0AAN7PCT5-F1
#
_cell.length_a   1.000
_cell.length_b   1.000
_cell.length_c   1.000
_cell.angle_alpha   90.00
_cell.angle_beta   90.00
_cell.angle_gamma   90.00
#
_symmetry.space_group_name_H-M   'P 1'
#
loop_
_entity.id
_entity.type
_entity.pdbx_description
1 polymer ?
#
loop_
_entity_poly.entity_id
_entity_poly.type
_entity_poly.pdbx_seq_one_letter_code
_entity_poly.pdbx_strand_id
1 'polypeptide(L)'
;MAHSRWLTTANRLLRLYISTKNPSYNLTILTEYVMKVYAPTWFEIKIRPSCRHGSYHFFGIIRKSRFLPKELKKVVDPVLQRNGYFGHPENLLLAMLADDRKYIRELGLRRILKCRQAKHNVNLVREFNIPSFNLNADDYFELVSWQSLTITEPPLTVKISDNELQEMISDVPAEIEMLNFPCHSQAVERCVKLVTEASAAVCGYEARDGFIRSRIASRVSLPKFETKGQYCQVLKDN
;
A
#
# COMPACT_ATOMS: atom_id res chain seq x y z
N MET A 1 -5.89 -2.64 17.27
CA MET A 1 -5.59 -1.31 17.84
C MET A 1 -4.47 -0.67 17.01
N ALA A 2 -4.76 -0.17 15.81
CA ALA A 2 -3.77 0.50 14.93
C ALA A 2 -4.39 1.64 14.09
N HIS A 3 -5.71 1.66 13.84
CA HIS A 3 -6.42 2.85 13.31
C HIS A 3 -6.40 4.06 14.26
N SER A 4 -6.11 3.85 15.56
CA SER A 4 -6.29 4.89 16.57
C SER A 4 -5.24 6.01 16.52
N ARG A 5 -3.98 5.75 16.12
CA ARG A 5 -2.92 6.74 16.33
C ARG A 5 -3.01 7.94 15.38
N TRP A 6 -3.09 7.71 14.07
CA TRP A 6 -3.17 8.81 13.11
C TRP A 6 -4.48 9.60 13.26
N LEU A 7 -5.60 8.90 13.41
CA LEU A 7 -6.92 9.53 13.53
C LEU A 7 -6.99 10.36 14.81
N THR A 8 -6.34 9.91 15.89
CA THR A 8 -6.18 10.70 17.11
C THR A 8 -5.37 11.97 16.85
N THR A 9 -4.21 11.87 16.17
CA THR A 9 -3.38 13.03 15.85
C THR A 9 -4.10 14.02 14.94
N ALA A 10 -4.76 13.54 13.88
CA ALA A 10 -5.56 14.36 12.97
C ALA A 10 -6.69 15.07 13.73
N ASN A 11 -7.48 14.34 14.53
CA ASN A 11 -8.54 14.94 15.34
C ASN A 11 -8.02 15.97 16.34
N ARG A 12 -6.86 15.74 16.95
CA ARG A 12 -6.22 16.71 17.86
C ARG A 12 -5.80 17.98 17.13
N LEU A 13 -5.18 17.85 15.95
CA LEU A 13 -4.79 18.99 15.11
C LEU A 13 -6.02 19.81 14.69
N LEU A 14 -7.07 19.14 14.21
CA LEU A 14 -8.31 19.79 13.79
C LEU A 14 -9.01 20.51 14.94
N ARG A 15 -9.10 19.88 16.12
CA ARG A 15 -9.66 20.53 17.32
C ARG A 15 -8.84 21.72 17.76
N LEU A 16 -7.51 21.60 17.76
CA LEU A 16 -6.61 22.69 18.10
C LEU A 16 -6.81 23.88 17.15
N TYR A 17 -6.87 23.62 15.85
CA TYR A 17 -7.16 24.64 14.83
C TYR A 17 -8.48 25.37 15.09
N ILE A 18 -9.58 24.64 15.28
CA ILE A 18 -10.91 25.22 15.54
C ILE A 18 -10.95 26.03 16.84
N SER A 19 -10.23 25.59 17.87
CA SER A 19 -10.18 26.27 19.18
C SER A 19 -9.26 27.50 19.21
N THR A 20 -8.45 27.72 18.17
CA THR A 20 -7.48 28.81 18.14
C THR A 20 -8.03 30.00 17.36
N LYS A 21 -8.28 31.13 18.04
CA LYS A 21 -8.85 32.34 17.41
C LYS A 21 -8.04 32.85 16.21
N ASN A 22 -6.71 32.83 16.30
CA ASN A 22 -5.78 33.25 15.24
C ASN A 22 -4.72 32.14 15.02
N PRO A 23 -5.02 31.10 14.23
CA PRO A 23 -4.12 29.96 14.06
C PRO A 23 -2.82 30.38 13.36
N SER A 24 -1.70 29.83 13.81
CA SER A 24 -0.40 30.07 13.17
C SER A 24 -0.36 29.47 11.76
N TYR A 25 0.50 30.01 10.90
CA TYR A 25 0.72 29.48 9.55
C TYR A 25 0.99 27.96 9.56
N ASN A 26 1.85 27.50 10.47
CA ASN A 26 2.18 26.07 10.60
C ASN A 26 0.96 25.22 10.97
N LEU A 27 0.12 25.68 11.90
CA LEU A 27 -1.10 24.96 12.29
C LEU A 27 -2.11 24.90 11.15
N THR A 28 -2.25 25.99 10.39
CA THR A 28 -3.08 26.04 9.19
C THR A 28 -2.59 25.06 8.14
N ILE A 29 -1.30 25.05 7.82
CA ILE A 29 -0.73 24.13 6.82
C ILE A 29 -0.89 22.66 7.22
N LEU A 30 -0.67 22.32 8.49
CA LEU A 30 -0.88 20.96 8.97
C LEU A 30 -2.35 20.54 8.85
N THR A 31 -3.27 21.45 9.18
CA THR A 31 -4.71 21.22 9.04
C THR A 31 -5.12 21.05 7.58
N GLU A 32 -4.63 21.91 6.69
CA GLU A 32 -4.84 21.77 5.26
C GLU A 32 -4.29 20.44 4.72
N TYR A 33 -3.12 20.01 5.17
CA TYR A 33 -2.54 18.74 4.74
C TYR A 33 -3.40 17.54 5.19
N VAL A 34 -3.94 17.57 6.42
CA VAL A 34 -4.90 16.56 6.89
C VAL A 34 -6.13 16.52 5.99
N MET A 35 -6.70 17.68 5.68
CA MET A 35 -7.96 17.78 4.93
C MET A 35 -7.82 17.54 3.42
N LYS A 36 -6.72 17.97 2.81
CA LYS A 36 -6.49 17.89 1.36
C LYS A 36 -5.80 16.60 0.94
N VAL A 37 -5.00 15.98 1.81
CA VAL A 37 -4.19 14.80 1.47
C VAL A 37 -4.64 13.57 2.25
N TYR A 38 -4.43 13.57 3.57
CA TYR A 38 -4.58 12.35 4.36
C TYR A 38 -6.02 11.83 4.42
N ALA A 39 -6.99 12.67 4.77
CA ALA A 39 -8.37 12.23 4.91
C ALA A 39 -8.94 11.70 3.57
N PRO A 40 -8.83 12.42 2.43
CA PRO A 40 -9.27 11.91 1.14
C PRO A 40 -8.60 10.58 0.76
N THR A 41 -7.27 10.47 0.88
CA THR A 41 -6.56 9.23 0.58
C THR A 41 -7.03 8.08 1.47
N TRP A 42 -7.29 8.33 2.75
CA TRP A 42 -7.81 7.30 3.65
C TRP A 42 -9.17 6.77 3.19
N PHE A 43 -10.09 7.65 2.79
CA PHE A 43 -11.38 7.24 2.24
C PHE A 43 -11.23 6.51 0.90
N GLU A 44 -10.37 6.98 -0.01
CA GLU A 44 -10.08 6.32 -1.28
C GLU A 44 -9.60 4.88 -1.08
N ILE A 45 -8.67 4.67 -0.13
CA ILE A 45 -8.20 3.34 0.25
C ILE A 45 -9.33 2.48 0.84
N LYS A 46 -10.23 3.05 1.64
CA LYS A 46 -11.36 2.31 2.21
C LYS A 46 -12.38 1.89 1.16
N ILE A 47 -12.65 2.73 0.17
CA ILE A 47 -13.58 2.45 -0.93
C ILE A 47 -12.96 1.43 -1.89
N ARG A 48 -11.66 1.57 -2.19
CA ARG A 48 -10.92 0.71 -3.12
C ARG A 48 -9.73 0.06 -2.41
N PRO A 49 -9.98 -0.93 -1.52
CA PRO A 49 -8.94 -1.47 -0.67
C PRO A 49 -7.99 -2.41 -1.40
N SER A 50 -8.25 -2.79 -2.65
CA SER A 50 -7.43 -3.76 -3.38
C SER A 50 -6.01 -3.24 -3.69
N CYS A 51 -5.01 -4.12 -3.65
CA CYS A 51 -3.62 -3.86 -4.04
C CYS A 51 -3.50 -3.39 -5.50
N ARG A 52 -4.45 -3.79 -6.35
CA ARG A 52 -4.56 -3.29 -7.73
C ARG A 52 -4.76 -1.77 -7.81
N HIS A 53 -5.23 -1.12 -6.75
CA HIS A 53 -5.34 0.35 -6.70
C HIS A 53 -4.24 1.01 -5.88
N GLY A 54 -3.27 0.25 -5.37
CA GLY A 54 -2.24 0.77 -4.48
C GLY A 54 -1.39 1.88 -5.12
N SER A 55 -0.96 1.71 -6.37
CA SER A 55 -0.21 2.74 -7.09
C SER A 55 -1.06 3.98 -7.39
N TYR A 56 -2.34 3.79 -7.69
CA TYR A 56 -3.29 4.90 -7.88
C TYR A 56 -3.42 5.73 -6.60
N HIS A 57 -3.57 5.08 -5.44
CA HIS A 57 -3.62 5.76 -4.15
C HIS A 57 -2.32 6.51 -3.84
N PHE A 58 -1.17 5.87 -4.09
CA PHE A 58 0.14 6.50 -3.89
C PHE A 58 0.33 7.74 -4.78
N PHE A 59 0.01 7.62 -6.07
CA PHE A 59 0.01 8.74 -6.99
C PHE A 59 -0.97 9.85 -6.57
N GLY A 60 -2.14 9.46 -6.07
CA GLY A 60 -3.13 10.36 -5.50
C GLY A 60 -2.56 11.20 -4.35
N ILE A 61 -1.76 10.60 -3.45
CA ILE A 61 -1.05 11.32 -2.37
C ILE A 61 -0.08 12.34 -2.96
N ILE A 62 0.72 11.95 -3.96
CA ILE A 62 1.70 12.84 -4.61
C ILE A 62 0.98 14.05 -5.21
N ARG A 63 -0.08 13.84 -6.00
CA ARG A 63 -0.87 14.91 -6.62
C ARG A 63 -1.51 15.81 -5.57
N LYS A 64 -2.17 15.23 -4.58
CA LYS A 64 -2.83 15.96 -3.49
C LYS A 64 -1.83 16.78 -2.67
N SER A 65 -0.57 16.37 -2.54
CA SER A 65 0.44 17.13 -1.79
C SER A 65 1.11 18.25 -2.60
N ARG A 66 0.82 18.40 -3.90
CA ARG A 66 1.48 19.40 -4.75
C ARG A 66 1.07 20.85 -4.43
N PHE A 67 0.01 21.10 -3.66
CA PHE A 67 -0.31 22.46 -3.18
C PHE A 67 0.73 23.01 -2.19
N LEU A 68 1.56 22.15 -1.59
CA LEU A 68 2.54 22.57 -0.60
C LEU A 68 3.57 23.55 -1.20
N PRO A 69 4.04 24.54 -0.42
CA PRO A 69 5.19 25.37 -0.76
C PRO A 69 6.44 24.54 -1.05
N LYS A 70 7.34 25.09 -1.88
CA LYS A 70 8.60 24.42 -2.28
C LYS A 70 9.42 23.93 -1.09
N GLU A 71 9.50 24.73 -0.02
CA GLU A 71 10.26 24.38 1.18
C GLU A 71 9.66 23.18 1.93
N LEU A 72 8.34 23.03 1.95
CA LEU A 72 7.69 21.87 2.56
C LEU A 72 7.74 20.63 1.67
N LYS A 73 7.71 20.81 0.34
CA LYS A 73 7.96 19.72 -0.61
C LYS A 73 9.34 19.09 -0.40
N LYS A 74 10.38 19.88 -0.11
CA LYS A 74 11.72 19.35 0.24
C LYS A 74 11.71 18.40 1.45
N VAL A 75 10.73 18.54 2.36
CA VAL A 75 10.56 17.64 3.51
C VAL A 75 9.69 16.44 3.16
N VAL A 76 8.60 16.66 2.41
CA VAL A 76 7.61 15.61 2.10
C VAL A 76 8.08 14.66 1.00
N ASP A 77 8.74 15.17 -0.04
CA ASP A 77 9.15 14.40 -1.21
C ASP A 77 10.12 13.25 -0.85
N PRO A 78 11.13 13.44 0.03
CA PRO A 78 11.96 12.34 0.51
C PRO A 78 11.19 11.30 1.34
N VAL A 79 10.10 11.69 2.02
CA VAL A 79 9.24 10.75 2.74
C VAL A 79 8.43 9.91 1.76
N LEU A 80 7.89 10.53 0.71
CA LEU A 80 7.18 9.81 -0.36
C LEU A 80 8.11 8.86 -1.10
N GLN A 81 9.34 9.29 -1.41
CA GLN A 81 10.36 8.46 -2.04
C GLN A 81 10.71 7.22 -1.19
N ARG A 82 10.97 7.40 0.11
CA ARG A 82 11.37 6.29 0.99
C ARG A 82 10.25 5.30 1.32
N ASN A 83 8.99 5.74 1.28
CA ASN A 83 7.84 4.91 1.65
C ASN A 83 6.99 4.50 0.43
N GLY A 84 7.38 4.89 -0.78
CA GLY A 84 6.60 4.72 -1.99
C GLY A 84 6.64 3.31 -2.58
N TYR A 85 6.51 2.26 -1.77
CA TYR A 85 6.55 0.87 -2.27
C TYR A 85 5.50 0.59 -3.36
N PHE A 86 4.35 1.27 -3.32
CA PHE A 86 3.33 1.19 -4.37
C PHE A 86 3.71 1.89 -5.69
N GLY A 87 4.80 2.65 -5.72
CA GLY A 87 5.40 3.15 -6.97
C GLY A 87 6.36 2.15 -7.63
N HIS A 88 6.59 0.97 -7.06
CA HIS A 88 7.43 -0.06 -7.67
C HIS A 88 6.82 -0.57 -9.00
N PRO A 89 7.63 -0.92 -10.03
CA PRO A 89 7.13 -1.37 -11.33
C PRO A 89 6.12 -2.53 -11.25
N GLU A 90 6.36 -3.52 -10.38
CA GLU A 90 5.39 -4.61 -10.19
C GLU A 90 4.02 -4.11 -9.72
N ASN A 91 3.97 -3.15 -8.79
CA ASN A 91 2.72 -2.57 -8.30
C ASN A 91 2.05 -1.69 -9.35
N LEU A 92 2.85 -0.94 -10.12
CA LEU A 92 2.35 -0.14 -11.23
C LEU A 92 1.69 -1.02 -12.29
N LEU A 93 2.29 -2.18 -12.62
CA LEU A 93 1.69 -3.13 -13.55
C LEU A 93 0.33 -3.65 -13.05
N LEU A 94 0.20 -3.99 -11.76
CA LEU A 94 -1.08 -4.39 -11.18
C LEU A 94 -2.15 -3.30 -11.31
N ALA A 95 -1.75 -2.04 -11.14
CA ALA A 95 -2.65 -0.91 -11.33
C ALA A 95 -3.04 -0.70 -12.78
N MET A 96 -2.09 -0.89 -13.71
CA MET A 96 -2.35 -0.80 -15.14
C MET A 96 -3.34 -1.88 -15.60
N LEU A 97 -3.24 -3.11 -15.10
CA LEU A 97 -4.19 -4.20 -15.41
C LEU A 97 -5.60 -3.92 -14.91
N ALA A 98 -5.75 -3.12 -13.86
CA ALA A 98 -7.03 -2.75 -13.26
C ALA A 98 -7.52 -1.35 -13.68
N ASP A 99 -6.87 -0.70 -14.65
CA ASP A 99 -7.24 0.63 -15.11
C ASP A 99 -8.50 0.56 -15.99
N ASP A 100 -9.39 1.54 -15.87
CA ASP A 100 -10.62 1.61 -16.69
C ASP A 100 -10.29 1.84 -18.18
N ARG A 101 -9.13 2.43 -18.49
CA ARG A 101 -8.71 2.76 -19.85
C ARG A 101 -8.08 1.57 -20.55
N LYS A 102 -8.70 1.13 -21.66
CA LYS A 102 -8.25 -0.02 -22.47
C LYS A 102 -6.76 0.03 -22.85
N TYR A 103 -6.29 1.19 -23.33
CA TYR A 103 -4.90 1.34 -23.77
C TYR A 103 -3.87 1.21 -22.63
N ILE A 104 -4.26 1.53 -21.39
CA ILE A 104 -3.40 1.36 -20.21
C ILE A 104 -3.32 -0.11 -19.81
N ARG A 105 -4.45 -0.82 -19.82
CA ARG A 105 -4.47 -2.28 -19.60
C ARG A 105 -3.61 -3.01 -20.64
N GLU A 106 -3.76 -2.65 -21.91
CA GLU A 106 -2.92 -3.18 -22.99
C GLU A 106 -1.43 -2.93 -22.75
N LEU A 107 -1.07 -1.71 -22.36
CA LEU A 107 0.31 -1.35 -22.04
C LEU A 107 0.86 -2.19 -20.86
N GLY A 108 0.03 -2.45 -19.84
CA GLY A 108 0.38 -3.32 -18.71
C GLY A 108 0.66 -4.75 -19.14
N LEU A 109 -0.26 -5.35 -19.93
CA LEU A 109 -0.11 -6.69 -20.48
C LEU A 109 1.14 -6.85 -21.33
N ARG A 110 1.38 -5.91 -22.27
CA ARG A 110 2.59 -5.91 -23.12
C ARG A 110 3.87 -5.82 -22.31
N ARG A 111 3.89 -5.05 -21.21
CA ARG A 111 5.06 -4.93 -20.32
C ARG A 111 5.32 -6.22 -19.55
N ILE A 112 4.28 -6.92 -19.11
CA ILE A 112 4.40 -8.23 -18.45
C ILE A 112 4.98 -9.26 -19.43
N LEU A 113 4.42 -9.35 -20.64
CA LEU A 113 4.94 -10.27 -21.65
C LEU A 113 6.42 -9.98 -21.96
N LYS A 114 6.79 -8.71 -22.08
CA LYS A 114 8.17 -8.28 -22.30
C LYS A 114 9.11 -8.65 -21.15
N CYS A 115 8.69 -8.52 -19.89
CA CYS A 115 9.55 -8.86 -18.76
C CYS A 115 9.73 -10.38 -18.59
N ARG A 116 8.74 -11.20 -18.96
CA ARG A 116 8.90 -12.66 -19.01
C ARG A 116 9.92 -13.12 -20.05
N GLN A 117 9.94 -12.45 -21.19
CA GLN A 117 10.91 -12.72 -22.26
C GLN A 117 12.33 -12.22 -21.92
N ALA A 118 12.45 -11.30 -20.97
CA ALA A 118 13.75 -10.85 -20.49
C ALA A 118 14.41 -11.98 -19.69
N LYS A 119 15.62 -12.38 -20.10
CA LYS A 119 16.40 -13.41 -19.42
C LYS A 119 16.90 -12.89 -18.07
N HIS A 120 16.08 -13.00 -17.03
CA HIS A 120 16.50 -12.76 -15.66
C HIS A 120 17.16 -14.02 -15.08
N ASN A 121 18.19 -13.84 -14.26
CA ASN A 121 18.82 -14.95 -13.54
C ASN A 121 17.80 -15.58 -12.59
N VAL A 122 17.25 -16.73 -12.97
CA VAL A 122 16.16 -17.44 -12.29
C VAL A 122 16.52 -17.87 -10.86
N ASN A 123 17.81 -17.89 -10.52
CA ASN A 123 18.33 -18.32 -9.22
C ASN A 123 18.61 -17.17 -8.23
N LEU A 124 18.35 -15.91 -8.58
CA LEU A 124 18.57 -14.79 -7.68
C LEU A 124 17.26 -14.38 -7.00
N VAL A 125 17.35 -14.12 -5.69
CA VAL A 125 16.25 -13.53 -4.92
C VAL A 125 15.95 -12.15 -5.50
N ARG A 126 14.67 -11.89 -5.81
CA ARG A 126 14.24 -10.57 -6.32
C ARG A 126 14.52 -9.49 -5.29
N GLU A 127 15.25 -8.45 -5.69
CA GLU A 127 15.42 -7.25 -4.88
C GLU A 127 14.26 -6.28 -5.11
N PHE A 128 13.54 -5.92 -4.05
CA PHE A 128 12.43 -4.98 -4.10
C PHE A 128 12.91 -3.57 -3.75
N ASN A 129 13.64 -2.94 -4.68
CA ASN A 129 14.22 -1.61 -4.49
C ASN A 129 13.23 -0.52 -4.94
N ILE A 130 13.03 0.50 -4.12
CA ILE A 130 12.15 1.62 -4.48
C ILE A 130 12.85 2.47 -5.57
N PRO A 131 12.26 2.61 -6.78
CA PRO A 131 12.86 3.40 -7.85
C PRO A 131 12.72 4.89 -7.57
N SER A 132 13.56 5.72 -8.21
CA SER A 132 13.40 7.18 -8.19
C SER A 132 12.08 7.58 -8.86
N PHE A 133 11.27 8.39 -8.19
CA PHE A 133 9.96 8.81 -8.71
C PHE A 133 10.02 10.16 -9.44
N ASN A 134 9.32 10.24 -10.57
CA ASN A 134 8.92 11.50 -11.16
C ASN A 134 7.70 12.07 -10.41
N LEU A 135 7.94 12.90 -9.40
CA LEU A 135 6.87 13.51 -8.60
C LEU A 135 6.05 14.60 -9.33
N ASN A 136 6.43 14.93 -10.56
CA ASN A 136 5.70 15.84 -11.45
C ASN A 136 4.98 15.09 -12.60
N ALA A 137 4.91 13.76 -12.54
CA ALA A 137 4.19 12.96 -13.52
C ALA A 137 2.71 13.36 -13.62
N ASP A 138 2.17 13.35 -14.84
CA ASP A 138 0.75 13.67 -15.10
C ASP A 138 -0.14 12.45 -14.81
N ASP A 139 0.40 11.25 -14.96
CA ASP A 139 -0.27 9.98 -14.65
C ASP A 139 0.61 9.03 -13.82
N TYR A 140 -0.02 8.08 -13.12
CA TYR A 140 0.67 7.17 -12.20
C TYR A 140 1.64 6.24 -12.94
N PHE A 141 1.32 5.84 -14.18
CA PHE A 141 2.20 4.97 -14.97
C PHE A 141 3.45 5.72 -15.48
N GLU A 142 3.55 7.04 -15.30
CA GLU A 142 4.73 7.84 -15.62
C GLU A 142 5.59 8.14 -14.38
N LEU A 143 5.22 7.58 -13.22
CA LEU A 143 5.96 7.76 -11.97
C LEU A 143 7.40 7.27 -12.05
N VAL A 144 7.70 6.32 -12.93
CA VAL A 144 9.02 5.70 -13.04
C VAL A 144 9.51 5.68 -14.48
N SER A 145 10.83 5.77 -14.64
CA SER A 145 11.48 5.56 -15.94
C SER A 145 11.55 4.06 -16.24
N TRP A 146 10.62 3.58 -17.05
CA TRP A 146 10.53 2.16 -17.38
C TRP A 146 11.68 1.62 -18.22
N GLN A 147 12.42 2.49 -18.92
CA GLN A 147 13.55 2.09 -19.76
C GLN A 147 14.81 1.81 -18.93
N SER A 148 14.96 2.48 -17.78
CA SER A 148 16.14 2.36 -16.91
C SER A 148 15.97 1.31 -15.81
N LEU A 149 14.76 0.82 -15.58
CA LEU A 149 14.46 -0.11 -14.49
C LEU A 149 14.42 -1.54 -15.00
N THR A 150 14.97 -2.44 -14.18
CA THR A 150 14.70 -3.87 -14.33
C THR A 150 13.28 -4.13 -13.87
N ILE A 151 12.42 -4.59 -14.78
CA ILE A 151 11.02 -4.90 -14.49
C ILE A 151 10.93 -6.40 -14.27
N THR A 152 10.47 -6.81 -13.11
CA THR A 152 10.12 -8.19 -12.79
C THR A 152 8.62 -8.39 -12.90
N GLU A 153 8.20 -9.64 -13.10
CA GLU A 153 6.79 -9.97 -13.17
C GLU A 153 6.11 -9.87 -11.78
N PRO A 154 4.95 -9.20 -11.66
CA PRO A 154 4.15 -9.24 -10.44
C PRO A 154 3.79 -10.68 -10.04
N PRO A 155 3.96 -11.10 -8.77
CA PRO A 155 3.60 -12.45 -8.33
C PRO A 155 2.14 -12.85 -8.62
N LEU A 156 1.23 -11.87 -8.72
CA LEU A 156 -0.20 -12.11 -8.96
C LEU A 156 -0.51 -12.48 -10.42
N THR A 157 0.39 -12.24 -11.36
CA THR A 157 0.19 -12.53 -12.79
C THR A 157 0.81 -13.86 -13.23
N VAL A 158 1.61 -14.50 -12.37
CA VAL A 158 2.37 -15.73 -12.67
C VAL A 158 1.48 -16.89 -13.14
N LYS A 159 0.22 -16.93 -12.70
CA LYS A 159 -0.73 -17.98 -13.10
C LYS A 159 -1.26 -17.82 -14.53
N ILE A 160 -1.15 -16.63 -15.12
CA ILE A 160 -1.60 -16.34 -16.47
C ILE A 160 -0.49 -16.82 -17.41
N SER A 161 -0.79 -17.69 -18.37
CA SER A 161 0.20 -18.18 -19.35
C SER A 161 0.58 -17.12 -20.38
N ASP A 162 1.68 -17.32 -21.11
CA ASP A 162 2.09 -16.41 -22.18
C ASP A 162 1.08 -16.38 -23.34
N ASN A 163 0.42 -17.49 -23.62
CA ASN A 163 -0.62 -17.58 -24.64
C ASN A 163 -1.85 -16.77 -24.22
N GLU A 164 -2.32 -16.92 -22.97
CA GLU A 164 -3.42 -16.10 -22.44
C GLU A 164 -3.08 -14.61 -22.44
N LEU A 165 -1.83 -14.23 -22.11
CA LEU A 165 -1.40 -12.83 -22.24
C LEU A 165 -1.47 -12.33 -23.68
N GLN A 166 -1.04 -13.12 -24.66
CA GLN A 166 -1.12 -12.75 -26.07
C GLN A 166 -2.57 -12.59 -26.54
N GLU A 167 -3.45 -13.52 -26.16
CA GLU A 167 -4.89 -13.43 -26.43
C GLU A 167 -5.49 -12.16 -25.81
N MET A 168 -5.18 -11.85 -24.55
CA MET A 168 -5.61 -10.62 -23.89
C MET A 168 -5.02 -9.36 -24.54
N ILE A 169 -3.85 -9.41 -25.17
CA ILE A 169 -3.31 -8.25 -25.90
C ILE A 169 -4.07 -8.04 -27.21
N SER A 170 -4.46 -9.13 -27.89
CA SER A 170 -5.26 -9.08 -29.12
C SER A 170 -6.69 -8.60 -28.87
N ASP A 171 -7.32 -9.05 -27.78
CA ASP A 171 -8.62 -8.58 -27.33
C ASP A 171 -8.60 -8.22 -25.84
N VAL A 172 -8.27 -6.95 -25.57
CA VAL A 172 -8.07 -6.47 -24.20
C VAL A 172 -9.37 -6.52 -23.41
N PRO A 173 -9.46 -7.39 -22.38
CA PRO A 173 -10.68 -7.55 -21.61
C PRO A 173 -11.03 -6.28 -20.84
N ALA A 174 -12.31 -6.13 -20.51
CA ALA A 174 -12.78 -5.02 -19.67
C ALA A 174 -12.21 -5.12 -18.24
N GLU A 175 -12.13 -6.33 -17.71
CA GLU A 175 -11.57 -6.64 -16.40
C GLU A 175 -10.62 -7.84 -16.50
N ILE A 176 -9.52 -7.77 -15.77
CA ILE A 176 -8.54 -8.88 -15.68
C ILE A 176 -8.65 -9.46 -14.28
N GLU A 177 -8.97 -10.75 -14.20
CA GLU A 177 -9.13 -11.44 -12.92
C GLU A 177 -7.79 -11.52 -12.18
N MET A 178 -7.77 -11.03 -10.94
CA MET A 178 -6.62 -11.06 -10.06
C MET A 178 -7.07 -11.31 -8.63
N LEU A 179 -6.23 -12.01 -7.85
CA LEU A 179 -6.48 -12.21 -6.43
C LEU A 179 -6.60 -10.87 -5.70
N ASN A 180 -7.70 -10.70 -4.98
CA ASN A 180 -8.04 -9.44 -4.35
C ASN A 180 -7.40 -9.32 -2.96
N PHE A 181 -6.12 -8.92 -2.92
CA PHE A 181 -5.45 -8.61 -1.65
C PHE A 181 -5.66 -7.15 -1.26
N PRO A 182 -5.83 -6.83 0.03
CA PRO A 182 -5.91 -5.43 0.46
C PRO A 182 -4.55 -4.72 0.39
N CYS A 183 -4.50 -3.52 -0.20
CA CYS A 183 -3.32 -2.64 -0.31
C CYS A 183 -2.86 -2.11 1.05
N HIS A 184 -3.80 -1.91 1.97
CA HIS A 184 -3.53 -1.42 3.31
C HIS A 184 -4.46 -2.11 4.30
N SER A 185 -3.92 -3.04 5.09
CA SER A 185 -4.68 -3.65 6.17
C SER A 185 -3.87 -3.71 7.45
N GLN A 186 -4.52 -3.39 8.57
CA GLN A 186 -3.98 -3.73 9.90
C GLN A 186 -3.73 -5.23 10.05
N ALA A 187 -4.37 -6.06 9.21
CA ALA A 187 -4.10 -7.49 9.17
C ALA A 187 -2.68 -7.74 8.64
N VAL A 188 -2.24 -7.05 7.59
CA VAL A 188 -0.85 -7.13 7.09
C VAL A 188 0.14 -6.65 8.17
N GLU A 189 -0.09 -5.50 8.81
CA GLU A 189 0.79 -5.03 9.90
C GLU A 189 0.87 -6.03 11.07
N ARG A 190 -0.28 -6.58 11.49
CA ARG A 190 -0.34 -7.61 12.55
C ARG A 190 0.29 -8.93 12.10
N CYS A 191 0.17 -9.28 10.83
CA CYS A 191 0.75 -10.50 10.26
C CYS A 191 2.27 -10.39 10.25
N VAL A 192 2.84 -9.28 9.76
CA VAL A 192 4.29 -9.03 9.79
C VAL A 192 4.82 -9.18 11.21
N LYS A 193 4.17 -8.52 12.19
CA LYS A 193 4.59 -8.65 13.60
C LYS A 193 4.56 -10.11 14.08
N LEU A 194 3.49 -10.84 13.79
CA LEU A 194 3.35 -12.24 14.22
C LEU A 194 4.36 -13.17 13.53
N VAL A 195 4.67 -12.94 12.25
CA VAL A 195 5.68 -13.68 11.50
C VAL A 195 7.09 -13.40 12.03
N THR A 196 7.38 -12.15 12.40
CA THR A 196 8.64 -11.79 13.07
C THR A 196 8.75 -12.48 14.43
N GLU A 197 7.70 -12.44 15.25
CA GLU A 197 7.65 -13.14 16.55
C GLU A 197 7.89 -14.65 16.38
N ALA A 198 7.22 -15.28 15.42
CA ALA A 198 7.40 -16.70 15.13
C ALA A 198 8.82 -17.03 14.65
N SER A 199 9.39 -16.21 13.76
CA SER A 199 10.73 -16.43 13.22
C SER A 199 11.84 -16.24 14.26
N ALA A 200 11.59 -15.41 15.28
CA ALA A 200 12.50 -15.26 16.41
C ALA A 200 12.37 -16.40 17.43
N ALA A 201 11.18 -17.00 17.56
CA ALA A 201 10.90 -18.01 18.57
C ALA A 201 11.22 -19.44 18.13
N VAL A 202 11.02 -19.78 16.85
CA VAL A 202 11.15 -21.15 16.34
C VAL A 202 11.79 -21.19 14.96
N CYS A 203 12.48 -22.30 14.67
CA CYS A 203 13.11 -22.56 13.38
C CYS A 203 12.32 -23.62 12.59
N GLY A 204 12.33 -23.52 11.25
CA GLY A 204 11.62 -24.44 10.36
C GLY A 204 10.23 -23.94 9.93
N TYR A 205 9.75 -24.44 8.79
CA TYR A 205 8.46 -24.04 8.23
C TYR A 205 7.29 -24.49 9.13
N GLU A 206 7.24 -25.78 9.47
CA GLU A 206 6.14 -26.37 10.23
C GLU A 206 6.02 -25.76 11.64
N ALA A 207 7.14 -25.58 12.33
CA ALA A 207 7.14 -24.97 13.66
C ALA A 207 6.64 -23.51 13.62
N ARG A 208 7.05 -22.73 12.61
CA ARG A 208 6.57 -21.34 12.44
C ARG A 208 5.08 -21.30 12.12
N ASP A 209 4.59 -22.16 11.23
CA ASP A 209 3.16 -22.25 10.93
C ASP A 209 2.35 -22.65 12.18
N GLY A 210 2.80 -23.68 12.91
CA GLY A 210 2.19 -24.11 14.16
C GLY A 210 2.15 -23.00 15.23
N PHE A 211 3.25 -22.24 15.39
CA PHE A 211 3.31 -21.09 16.29
C PHE A 211 2.29 -20.01 15.91
N ILE A 212 2.23 -19.66 14.63
CA ILE A 212 1.31 -18.65 14.08
C ILE A 212 -0.14 -19.07 14.30
N ARG A 213 -0.51 -20.31 13.91
CA ARG A 213 -1.87 -20.84 14.07
C ARG A 213 -2.30 -20.89 15.52
N SER A 214 -1.44 -21.38 16.42
CA SER A 214 -1.72 -21.43 17.85
C SER A 214 -1.95 -20.04 18.45
N ARG A 215 -1.14 -19.06 18.05
CA ARG A 215 -1.34 -17.66 18.47
C ARG A 215 -2.61 -17.05 17.92
N ILE A 216 -2.98 -17.34 16.67
CA ILE A 216 -4.25 -16.87 16.09
C ILE A 216 -5.43 -17.50 16.85
N ALA A 217 -5.42 -18.81 17.09
CA ALA A 217 -6.45 -19.51 17.84
C ALA A 217 -6.60 -18.95 19.27
N SER A 218 -5.49 -18.76 19.97
CA SER A 218 -5.47 -18.13 21.29
C SER A 218 -6.04 -16.70 21.28
N ARG A 219 -5.72 -15.89 20.25
CA ARG A 219 -6.29 -14.54 20.12
C ARG A 219 -7.80 -14.54 19.86
N VAL A 220 -8.31 -15.58 19.20
CA VAL A 220 -9.75 -15.76 18.94
C VAL A 220 -10.48 -16.22 20.21
N SER A 221 -9.84 -17.05 21.04
CA SER A 221 -10.42 -17.51 22.31
C SER A 221 -10.40 -16.45 23.41
N LEU A 222 -9.57 -15.41 23.28
CA LEU A 222 -9.55 -14.31 24.24
C LEU A 222 -10.87 -13.53 24.23
N PRO A 223 -11.42 -13.18 25.41
CA PRO A 223 -12.62 -12.36 25.51
C PRO A 223 -12.42 -11.01 24.81
N LYS A 224 -13.43 -10.60 24.05
CA LYS A 224 -13.46 -9.28 23.41
C LYS A 224 -14.05 -8.28 24.38
N PHE A 225 -13.29 -7.24 24.68
CA PHE A 225 -13.74 -6.14 25.52
C PHE A 225 -14.06 -4.93 24.66
N GLU A 226 -15.26 -4.37 24.82
CA GLU A 226 -15.68 -3.13 24.17
C GLU A 226 -15.17 -1.90 24.90
N THR A 227 -14.98 -2.00 26.22
CA THR A 227 -14.47 -0.90 27.04
C THR A 227 -13.27 -1.33 27.87
N LYS A 228 -12.43 -0.35 28.23
CA LYS A 228 -11.32 -0.59 29.17
C LYS A 228 -11.81 -1.02 30.56
N GLY A 229 -13.01 -0.63 30.96
CA GLY A 229 -13.59 -1.00 32.26
C GLY A 229 -13.82 -2.51 32.39
N GLN A 230 -14.31 -3.14 31.33
CA GLN A 230 -14.55 -4.59 31.29
C GLN A 230 -13.26 -5.40 31.47
N TYR A 231 -12.13 -4.90 30.93
CA TYR A 231 -10.83 -5.52 31.13
C TYR A 231 -10.38 -5.46 32.60
N CYS A 232 -10.60 -4.32 33.27
CA CYS A 232 -10.24 -4.15 34.68
C CYS A 232 -11.10 -5.00 35.63
N GLN A 233 -12.32 -5.36 35.24
CA GLN A 233 -13.16 -6.29 36.02
C GLN A 233 -12.63 -7.72 35.95
N VAL A 234 -12.26 -8.21 34.76
CA VAL A 234 -11.66 -9.54 34.61
C VAL A 234 -10.34 -9.70 35.37
N LEU A 235 -9.56 -8.63 35.54
CA LEU A 235 -8.34 -8.65 36.36
C LEU A 235 -8.60 -8.64 37.88
N LYS A 236 -9.81 -8.27 38.32
CA LYS A 236 -10.19 -8.31 39.75
C LYS A 236 -10.82 -9.64 40.14
N ASP A 237 -11.39 -10.34 39.16
CA ASP A 237 -12.09 -11.61 39.34
C ASP A 237 -11.17 -12.84 39.17
N ASN A 238 -9.88 -12.64 38.90
CA ASN A 238 -8.81 -13.66 38.86
C ASN A 238 -7.71 -13.30 39.87
#